data_AF-A0A950ZQV3-F1
#
_entry.id   AF-A0A950ZQV3-F1
#
_cell.length_a   1.000
_cell.length_b   1.000
_cell.length_c   1.000
_cell.angle_alpha   90.00
_cell.angle_beta   90.00
_cell.angle_gamma   90.00
#
_symmetry.space_group_name_H-M   'P 1'
#
loop_
_entity.id
_entity.type
_entity.pdbx_description
1 polymer ?
#
loop_
_entity_poly.entity_id
_entity_poly.type
_entity_poly.pdbx_seq_one_letter_code
_entity_poly.pdbx_strand_id
1 'polypeptide(L)'
;MLRSDDEGATWNAALQMEADVQRLCAGAYDPTNPDTIWTAASQTPDPTLTGVRASSDGGHTWSYLGTQNIGWVNALVRAADGSVLFAATNEGIRRLGF
;
A
#
# COMPACT_ATOMS: atom_id res chain seq x y z
N MET A 1 2.47 -4.07 -9.67
CA MET A 1 1.03 -4.25 -9.39
C MET A 1 0.26 -4.11 -10.68
N LEU A 2 -0.84 -4.83 -10.82
CA LEU A 2 -1.80 -4.62 -11.90
C LEU A 2 -3.09 -4.03 -11.30
N ARG A 3 -3.73 -3.13 -12.02
CA ARG A 3 -5.05 -2.58 -11.71
C ARG A 3 -5.98 -2.90 -12.86
N SER A 4 -7.21 -3.22 -12.52
CA SER A 4 -8.33 -3.29 -13.46
C SER A 4 -9.39 -2.31 -12.98
N ASP A 5 -10.04 -1.64 -13.94
CA ASP A 5 -11.20 -0.78 -13.70
C ASP A 5 -12.48 -1.37 -14.32
N ASP A 6 -12.41 -2.61 -14.80
CA ASP A 6 -13.45 -3.32 -15.57
C ASP A 6 -13.67 -4.75 -15.06
N GLU A 7 -13.70 -4.90 -13.73
CA GLU A 7 -13.97 -6.18 -13.05
C GLU A 7 -13.00 -7.32 -13.43
N GLY A 8 -11.78 -6.97 -13.84
CA GLY A 8 -10.73 -7.90 -14.21
C GLY A 8 -10.74 -8.34 -15.66
N ALA A 9 -11.55 -7.72 -16.53
CA ALA A 9 -11.55 -8.00 -17.96
C ALA A 9 -10.25 -7.52 -18.64
N THR A 10 -9.72 -6.36 -18.24
CA THR A 10 -8.41 -5.85 -18.64
C THR A 10 -7.59 -5.41 -17.44
N TRP A 11 -6.27 -5.52 -17.58
CA TRP A 11 -5.31 -5.23 -16.53
C TRP A 11 -4.23 -4.30 -17.05
N ASN A 12 -4.07 -3.16 -16.38
CA ASN A 12 -3.03 -2.17 -16.66
C ASN A 12 -1.97 -2.23 -15.57
N ALA A 13 -0.71 -2.02 -15.96
CA ALA A 13 0.36 -1.88 -14.99
C ALA A 13 0.20 -0.56 -14.23
N ALA A 14 -0.35 -0.64 -13.02
CA ALA A 14 -0.53 0.51 -12.13
C ALA A 14 0.57 0.62 -11.06
N LEU A 15 1.67 -0.11 -11.23
CA LEU A 15 2.88 0.02 -10.44
C LEU A 15 3.95 -0.81 -11.15
N GLN A 16 4.90 -0.13 -11.79
CA GLN A 16 6.24 -0.65 -11.94
C GLN A 16 6.90 -0.49 -10.57
N MET A 17 6.90 -1.55 -9.76
CA MET A 17 7.73 -1.54 -8.57
C MET A 17 9.17 -1.49 -9.04
N GLU A 18 9.97 -0.68 -8.35
CA GLU A 18 11.41 -0.90 -8.26
C GLU A 18 11.69 -2.40 -8.10
N ALA A 19 12.79 -2.88 -8.67
CA ALA A 19 13.10 -4.32 -8.78
C ALA A 19 13.26 -5.03 -7.41
N ASP A 20 13.17 -4.29 -6.31
CA ASP A 20 13.39 -4.72 -4.94
C ASP A 20 12.12 -5.30 -4.28
N VAL A 21 10.91 -4.85 -4.63
CA VAL A 21 9.70 -5.39 -3.96
C VAL A 21 9.30 -6.76 -4.48
N GLN A 22 9.29 -7.74 -3.56
CA GLN A 22 8.93 -9.13 -3.86
C GLN A 22 7.44 -9.44 -3.71
N ARG A 23 6.74 -8.79 -2.76
CA ARG A 23 5.34 -9.09 -2.48
C ARG A 23 4.54 -7.85 -2.12
N LEU A 24 3.34 -7.77 -2.66
CA LEU A 24 2.27 -6.90 -2.19
C LEU A 24 1.33 -7.73 -1.30
N CYS A 25 1.08 -7.28 -0.08
CA CYS A 25 0.39 -8.08 0.93
C CYS A 25 -1.00 -7.52 1.29
N ALA A 26 -1.21 -6.21 1.12
CA ALA A 26 -2.47 -5.55 1.41
C ALA A 26 -2.64 -4.29 0.55
N GLY A 27 -3.88 -3.83 0.39
CA GLY A 27 -4.21 -2.59 -0.31
C GLY A 27 -5.38 -1.87 0.35
N ALA A 28 -5.40 -0.55 0.22
CA ALA A 28 -6.52 0.33 0.61
C ALA A 28 -6.58 1.51 -0.37
N TYR A 29 -7.72 2.22 -0.39
CA TYR A 29 -7.92 3.39 -1.25
C TYR A 29 -8.69 4.49 -0.50
N ASP A 30 -8.59 5.71 -1.00
CA ASP A 30 -9.40 6.82 -0.51
C ASP A 30 -10.74 6.85 -1.26
N PRO A 31 -11.89 6.66 -0.58
CA PRO A 31 -13.19 6.68 -1.24
C PRO A 31 -13.59 8.06 -1.78
N THR A 32 -12.96 9.13 -1.30
CA THR A 32 -13.21 10.50 -1.76
C THR A 32 -12.29 10.91 -2.91
N ASN A 33 -11.16 10.23 -3.08
CA ASN A 33 -10.24 10.39 -4.20
C ASN A 33 -9.64 9.02 -4.59
N PRO A 34 -10.28 8.26 -5.50
CA PRO A 34 -9.84 6.90 -5.84
C PRO A 34 -8.43 6.78 -6.44
N ASP A 35 -7.82 7.88 -6.87
CA ASP A 35 -6.43 7.90 -7.31
C ASP A 35 -5.45 7.87 -6.13
N THR A 36 -5.91 8.17 -4.91
CA THR A 36 -5.14 7.96 -3.69
C THR A 36 -5.29 6.52 -3.22
N ILE A 37 -4.20 5.76 -3.32
CA ILE A 37 -4.16 4.34 -2.98
C ILE A 37 -2.93 4.04 -2.11
N TRP A 38 -3.08 3.05 -1.25
CA TRP A 38 -2.01 2.54 -0.39
C TRP A 38 -1.83 1.05 -0.59
N THR A 39 -0.58 0.60 -0.56
CA THR A 39 -0.27 -0.83 -0.58
C THR A 39 0.81 -1.15 0.43
N ALA A 40 0.69 -2.32 1.05
CA ALA A 40 1.76 -2.87 1.85
C ALA A 40 2.68 -3.71 0.97
N ALA A 41 3.96 -3.35 0.97
CA ALA A 41 5.02 -4.05 0.29
C ALA A 41 5.88 -4.78 1.34
N SER A 42 6.30 -5.99 1.02
CA SER A 42 7.29 -6.72 1.81
C SER A 42 8.43 -7.22 0.93
N GLN A 43 9.61 -7.24 1.53
CA GLN A 43 10.82 -7.74 0.90
C GLN A 43 11.50 -8.72 1.84
N THR A 44 11.98 -9.82 1.28
CA THR A 44 12.76 -10.82 2.02
C THR A 44 14.09 -11.07 1.29
N PRO A 45 15.21 -11.17 2.01
CA PRO A 45 15.34 -11.20 3.46
C PRO A 45 15.45 -9.81 4.13
N ASP A 46 15.44 -8.71 3.37
CA ASP A 46 15.66 -7.36 3.92
C ASP A 46 14.36 -6.71 4.44
N PRO A 47 14.14 -6.66 5.78
CA PRO A 47 12.93 -6.09 6.34
C PRO A 47 12.92 -4.56 6.30
N THR A 48 14.05 -3.90 6.01
CA THR A 48 14.13 -2.43 5.96
C THR A 48 13.34 -1.83 4.80
N LEU A 49 13.01 -2.66 3.81
CA LEU A 49 12.19 -2.29 2.64
C LEU A 49 10.74 -2.77 2.77
N THR A 50 10.36 -3.30 3.94
CA THR A 50 8.97 -3.67 4.26
C THR A 50 8.24 -2.47 4.86
N GLY A 51 7.07 -2.15 4.32
CA GLY A 51 6.23 -1.08 4.85
C GLY A 51 5.06 -0.73 3.94
N VAL A 52 4.44 0.42 4.22
CA VAL A 52 3.33 0.93 3.42
C VAL A 52 3.86 1.93 2.40
N ARG A 53 3.34 1.85 1.18
CA ARG A 53 3.58 2.82 0.12
C ARG A 53 2.27 3.50 -0.24
N ALA A 54 2.33 4.77 -0.57
CA ALA A 54 1.21 5.59 -1.02
C ALA A 54 1.44 6.04 -2.46
N SER A 55 0.35 6.14 -3.20
CA SER A 55 0.27 6.83 -4.48
C SER A 55 -0.92 7.80 -4.43
N SER A 56 -0.79 8.93 -5.12
CA SER A 56 -1.84 9.95 -5.26
C SER A 56 -2.31 10.13 -6.70
N ASP A 57 -1.75 9.35 -7.62
CA ASP A 57 -1.97 9.45 -9.06
C ASP A 57 -2.47 8.11 -9.64
N GLY A 58 -3.17 7.29 -8.84
CA GLY A 58 -3.75 6.02 -9.29
C GLY A 58 -2.72 4.91 -9.47
N GLY A 59 -1.51 5.08 -8.95
CA GLY A 59 -0.43 4.10 -8.96
C GLY A 59 0.71 4.40 -9.95
N HIS A 60 0.72 5.56 -10.61
CA HIS A 60 1.82 5.88 -11.52
C HIS A 60 3.12 6.16 -10.75
N THR A 61 3.05 6.83 -9.60
CA THR A 61 4.18 7.08 -8.71
C THR A 61 3.87 6.67 -7.28
N TRP A 62 4.91 6.23 -6.56
CA TRP A 62 4.79 5.70 -5.20
C TRP A 62 5.87 6.22 -4.28
N SER A 63 5.48 6.53 -3.05
CA SER A 63 6.39 6.92 -1.98
C SER A 63 6.14 6.10 -0.72
N TYR A 64 7.13 6.01 0.15
CA TYR A 64 6.96 5.37 1.46
C TYR A 64 6.04 6.21 2.34
N LEU A 65 5.07 5.56 2.98
CA LEU A 65 4.20 6.16 3.98
C LEU A 65 4.65 5.72 5.38
N GLY A 66 5.11 6.70 6.17
CA GLY A 66 5.59 6.46 7.52
C GLY A 66 6.91 5.68 7.57
N THR A 67 7.20 5.12 8.75
CA THR A 67 8.43 4.35 8.98
C THR A 67 8.38 2.99 8.31
N GLN A 68 9.54 2.53 7.82
CA GLN A 68 9.71 1.16 7.31
C GLN A 68 10.03 0.18 8.45
N ASN A 69 10.16 -1.10 8.11
CA ASN A 69 10.41 -2.19 9.05
C ASN A 69 9.34 -2.28 10.15
N ILE A 70 8.07 -2.36 9.71
CA ILE A 70 6.89 -2.39 10.59
C ILE A 70 6.31 -3.79 10.80
N GLY A 71 7.06 -4.81 10.39
CA GLY A 71 6.59 -6.19 10.28
C GLY A 71 5.77 -6.45 9.02
N TRP A 72 5.27 -7.68 8.88
CA TRP A 72 4.37 -8.07 7.80
C TRP A 72 2.99 -7.47 8.03
N VAL A 73 2.52 -6.71 7.04
CA VAL A 73 1.19 -6.12 7.06
C VAL A 73 0.19 -7.08 6.43
N ASN A 74 -0.85 -7.41 7.19
CA ASN A 74 -1.93 -8.30 6.76
C ASN A 74 -3.15 -7.53 6.22
N ALA A 75 -3.36 -6.31 6.70
CA ALA A 75 -4.47 -5.47 6.27
C ALA A 75 -4.14 -3.98 6.40
N LEU A 76 -4.72 -3.20 5.49
CA LEU A 76 -4.74 -1.74 5.52
C LEU A 76 -6.19 -1.27 5.56
N VAL A 77 -6.50 -0.33 6.44
CA VAL A 77 -7.86 0.25 6.57
C VAL A 77 -7.76 1.75 6.76
N ARG A 78 -8.37 2.52 5.86
CA ARG A 78 -8.52 3.98 6.03
C ARG A 78 -9.71 4.25 6.96
N ALA A 79 -9.55 5.15 7.92
CA ALA A 79 -10.67 5.57 8.74
C ALA A 79 -11.72 6.32 7.90
N ALA A 80 -12.98 6.22 8.33
CA ALA A 80 -14.10 6.85 7.65
C ALA A 80 -13.97 8.38 7.59
N ASP A 81 -13.40 8.99 8.64
CA ASP A 81 -13.13 10.42 8.71
C ASP A 81 -11.93 10.87 7.86
N GLY A 82 -11.21 9.92 7.25
CA GLY A 82 -10.03 10.18 6.43
C GLY A 82 -8.82 10.70 7.16
N SER A 83 -8.81 10.65 8.50
CA SER A 83 -7.71 11.20 9.29
C SER A 83 -6.49 10.28 9.43
N VAL A 84 -6.64 9.00 9.04
CA VAL A 84 -5.69 7.96 9.38
C VAL A 84 -5.82 6.71 8.52
N LEU A 85 -4.68 6.06 8.28
CA LEU A 85 -4.58 4.69 7.79
C LEU A 85 -4.09 3.79 8.93
N PHE A 86 -4.81 2.71 9.20
CA PHE A 86 -4.39 1.67 10.13
C PHE A 86 -3.74 0.52 9.36
N ALA A 87 -2.59 0.06 9.86
CA ALA A 87 -1.91 -1.14 9.38
C ALA A 87 -1.96 -2.22 10.47
N ALA A 88 -2.59 -3.35 10.18
CA ALA A 88 -2.54 -4.52 11.04
C ALA A 88 -1.31 -5.35 10.66
N THR A 89 -0.33 -5.44 11.55
CA THR A 89 0.92 -6.19 11.33
C THR A 89 1.03 -7.36 12.30
N ASN A 90 2.00 -8.25 12.08
CA ASN A 90 2.33 -9.32 13.03
C ASN A 90 2.93 -8.83 14.36
N GLU A 91 3.29 -7.55 14.45
CA GLU A 91 3.83 -6.90 15.66
C GLU A 91 2.78 -6.09 16.42
N GLY A 92 1.63 -5.81 15.80
CA GLY A 92 0.55 -5.01 16.38
C GLY A 92 -0.16 -4.14 15.35
N ILE A 93 -0.99 -3.23 15.84
CA ILE A 93 -1.70 -2.26 15.00
C ILE A 93 -0.94 -0.94 15.01
N ARG A 94 -0.65 -0.40 13.82
CA ARG A 94 0.04 0.89 13.65
C ARG A 94 -0.89 1.93 13.05
N ARG A 95 -0.75 3.15 13.55
CA ARG A 95 -1.39 4.36 13.03
C ARG A 95 -0.45 5.06 12.07
N LEU A 96 -0.88 5.29 10.83
CA LEU A 96 -0.12 6.01 9.80
C LEU A 96 -0.89 7.28 9.40
N GLY A 97 -0.24 8.43 9.54
CA GLY A 97 -0.75 9.70 9.03
C GLY A 97 -0.28 9.92 7.59
N PHE A 98 -1.08 10.66 6.82
CA PHE A 98 -0.83 11.07 5.45
C PHE A 98 -1.21 12.54 5.25
#